data_AF-A0A7V6SUH0-F1
#
_entry.id   AF-A0A7V6SUH0-F1
#
_cell.length_a   1.000
_cell.length_b   1.000
_cell.length_c   1.000
_cell.angle_alpha   90.00
_cell.angle_beta   90.00
_cell.angle_gamma   90.00
#
_symmetry.space_group_name_H-M   'P 1'
#
loop_
_entity.id
_entity.type
_entity.pdbx_description
1 polymer ?
#
loop_
_entity_poly.entity_id
_entity_poly.type
_entity_poly.pdbx_seq_one_letter_code
_entity_poly.pdbx_strand_id
1 'polypeptide(L)'
;MRKIFFGYFLIMIRLLVKGFDIFPDPIGYGLVYLGAIELMERAPGFSQLKNLAVAGALFSLAILGFDVYTFAFGTTPTAIFVVGILGAAGGLLITYLCGTKLLESFSQLPLNENGTTALEKLKKTWSSYFTAMAISTGIVLYIFVTGSPSAFMIVLIAGVFSFVFAVMYLFRLNRFTLDEVAGLYAPVDPHAFQSYYRD
;
A
#
# COMPACT_ATOMS: atom_id res chain seq x y z
N MET A 1 -11.23 8.86 -2.08
CA MET A 1 -9.75 8.87 -2.22
C MET A 1 -8.98 8.98 -0.91
N ARG A 2 -9.29 9.92 0.00
CA ARG A 2 -8.58 10.06 1.30
C ARG A 2 -8.51 8.76 2.10
N LYS A 3 -9.60 7.98 2.18
CA LYS A 3 -9.65 6.69 2.88
C LYS A 3 -8.63 5.68 2.31
N ILE A 4 -8.57 5.56 0.98
CA ILE A 4 -7.58 4.69 0.30
C ILE A 4 -6.16 5.17 0.60
N PHE A 5 -5.90 6.48 0.53
CA PHE A 5 -4.59 7.03 0.86
C PHE A 5 -4.15 6.66 2.29
N PHE A 6 -5.00 6.92 3.29
CA PHE A 6 -4.67 6.58 4.68
C PHE A 6 -4.59 5.07 4.90
N GLY A 7 -5.36 4.28 4.15
CA GLY A 7 -5.26 2.83 4.14
C GLY A 7 -3.88 2.34 3.72
N TYR A 8 -3.38 2.80 2.57
CA TYR A 8 -2.02 2.47 2.13
C TYR A 8 -0.95 3.07 3.03
N PHE A 9 -1.15 4.28 3.56
CA PHE A 9 -0.22 4.88 4.53
C PHE A 9 -0.01 3.97 5.74
N LEU A 10 -1.10 3.42 6.30
CA LEU A 10 -1.01 2.51 7.44
C LEU A 10 -0.43 1.14 7.07
N ILE A 11 -0.78 0.57 5.91
CA ILE A 11 -0.20 -0.70 5.44
C ILE A 11 1.31 -0.57 5.16
N MET A 12 1.75 0.57 4.64
CA MET A 12 3.15 0.80 4.26
C MET A 12 4.04 1.19 5.44
N ILE A 13 3.48 1.80 6.47
CA ILE A 13 4.22 2.25 7.65
C ILE A 13 3.99 1.23 8.77
N ARG A 14 4.87 0.25 8.85
CA ARG A 14 4.95 -0.66 9.99
C ARG A 14 5.68 0.01 11.14
N LEU A 15 4.96 0.34 12.20
CA LEU A 15 5.54 0.88 13.43
C LEU A 15 5.65 -0.25 14.45
N LEU A 16 6.80 -0.92 14.40
CA LEU A 16 7.15 -1.97 15.34
C LEU A 16 7.69 -1.36 16.64
N VAL A 17 6.96 -1.52 17.73
CA VAL A 17 7.45 -1.21 19.09
C VAL A 17 7.57 -2.51 19.86
N LYS A 18 8.81 -2.85 20.26
CA LYS A 18 9.15 -4.12 20.91
C LYS A 18 8.69 -5.36 20.12
N GLY A 19 8.70 -5.26 18.79
CA GLY A 19 8.26 -6.34 17.90
C GLY A 19 6.74 -6.44 17.69
N PHE A 20 5.94 -5.61 18.38
CA PHE A 20 4.52 -5.47 18.13
C PHE A 20 4.24 -4.34 17.16
N ASP A 21 3.42 -4.61 16.15
CA ASP A 21 2.93 -3.57 15.25
C ASP A 21 1.85 -2.74 15.96
N ILE A 22 2.13 -1.45 16.19
CA ILE A 22 1.21 -0.54 16.88
C ILE A 22 0.07 -0.09 15.95
N PHE A 23 0.30 -0.02 14.64
CA PHE A 23 -0.70 0.40 13.67
C PHE A 23 -1.12 -0.79 12.84
N PRO A 24 -2.27 -1.42 13.13
CA PRO A 24 -2.58 -2.69 12.54
C PRO A 24 -2.79 -2.53 11.03
N ASP A 25 -2.05 -3.29 10.23
CA ASP A 25 -2.38 -3.65 8.85
C ASP A 25 -3.92 -3.85 8.66
N PRO A 26 -4.66 -4.50 9.59
CA PRO A 26 -6.12 -4.56 9.56
C PRO A 26 -6.87 -3.22 9.45
N ILE A 27 -6.42 -2.19 10.16
CA ILE A 27 -7.03 -0.85 10.07
C ILE A 27 -6.74 -0.26 8.69
N GLY A 28 -5.52 -0.41 8.20
CA GLY A 28 -5.14 0.03 6.86
C GLY A 28 -6.00 -0.61 5.77
N TYR A 29 -6.15 -1.94 5.81
CA TYR A 29 -7.04 -2.66 4.91
C TYR A 29 -8.52 -2.29 5.10
N GLY A 30 -8.97 -2.02 6.34
CA GLY A 30 -10.31 -1.51 6.61
C GLY A 30 -10.59 -0.15 5.95
N LEU A 31 -9.62 0.75 5.94
CA LEU A 31 -9.72 2.03 5.23
C LEU A 31 -9.71 1.86 3.71
N VAL A 32 -8.92 0.92 3.17
CA VAL A 32 -8.96 0.57 1.74
C VAL A 32 -10.34 0.00 1.38
N TYR A 33 -10.92 -0.86 2.22
CA TYR A 33 -12.26 -1.42 2.05
C TYR A 33 -13.33 -0.31 1.99
N LEU A 34 -13.35 0.60 2.97
CA LEU A 34 -14.30 1.71 3.00
C LEU A 34 -14.13 2.62 1.78
N GLY A 35 -12.88 2.89 1.39
CA GLY A 35 -12.59 3.67 0.20
C GLY A 35 -12.99 2.97 -1.10
N ALA A 36 -12.88 1.64 -1.17
CA ALA A 36 -13.32 0.86 -2.32
C ALA A 36 -14.84 0.91 -2.47
N ILE A 37 -15.61 0.79 -1.37
CA ILE A 37 -17.07 0.88 -1.39
C ILE A 37 -17.54 2.21 -1.98
N GLU A 38 -16.95 3.33 -1.57
CA GLU A 38 -17.29 4.65 -2.12
C GLU A 38 -17.05 4.77 -3.62
N LEU A 39 -16.13 3.97 -4.16
CA LEU A 39 -15.73 4.03 -5.56
C LEU A 39 -16.38 2.93 -6.42
N MET A 40 -17.05 1.95 -5.81
CA MET A 40 -17.75 0.88 -6.52
C MET A 40 -18.85 1.41 -7.44
N GLU A 41 -19.49 2.52 -7.09
CA GLU A 41 -20.48 3.19 -7.93
C GLU A 41 -19.85 3.79 -9.19
N ARG A 42 -18.55 4.10 -9.16
CA ARG A 42 -17.83 4.71 -10.29
C ARG A 42 -17.21 3.67 -11.23
N ALA A 43 -16.74 2.54 -10.71
CA ALA A 43 -16.26 1.43 -11.54
C ALA A 43 -16.43 0.05 -10.85
N PRO A 44 -16.82 -0.99 -11.60
CA PRO A 44 -17.03 -2.33 -11.05
C PRO A 44 -15.74 -2.98 -10.52
N GLY A 45 -14.56 -2.57 -11.03
CA GLY A 45 -13.26 -3.07 -10.58
C GLY A 45 -13.01 -2.93 -9.07
N PHE A 46 -13.59 -1.90 -8.43
CA PHE A 46 -13.42 -1.67 -7.00
C PHE A 46 -14.07 -2.75 -6.13
N SER A 47 -14.98 -3.56 -6.67
CA SER A 47 -15.54 -4.73 -5.96
C SER A 47 -14.47 -5.78 -5.66
N GLN A 48 -13.52 -5.98 -6.59
CA GLN A 48 -12.40 -6.91 -6.38
C GLN A 48 -11.42 -6.36 -5.33
N LEU A 49 -11.14 -5.05 -5.38
CA LEU A 49 -10.32 -4.38 -4.36
C LEU A 49 -10.93 -4.51 -2.97
N LYS A 50 -12.25 -4.30 -2.85
CA LYS A 50 -12.99 -4.48 -1.60
C LYS A 50 -12.79 -5.88 -1.02
N ASN A 51 -12.97 -6.92 -1.83
CA ASN A 51 -12.83 -8.31 -1.37
C ASN A 51 -11.40 -8.64 -0.94
N LEU A 52 -10.40 -8.14 -1.70
CA LEU A 52 -8.99 -8.30 -1.33
C LEU A 52 -8.63 -7.55 -0.06
N ALA A 53 -9.19 -6.37 0.17
CA ALA A 53 -9.00 -5.62 1.40
C ALA A 53 -9.56 -6.38 2.60
N VAL A 54 -10.73 -7.03 2.48
CA VAL A 54 -11.25 -7.91 3.54
C VAL A 54 -10.31 -9.09 3.79
N ALA A 55 -9.85 -9.76 2.73
CA ALA A 55 -8.90 -10.86 2.85
C ALA A 55 -7.60 -10.42 3.54
N GLY A 56 -7.09 -9.23 3.21
CA GLY A 56 -5.92 -8.65 3.85
C GLY A 56 -6.14 -8.32 5.32
N ALA A 57 -7.28 -7.73 5.67
CA ALA A 57 -7.62 -7.45 7.06
C ALA A 57 -7.69 -8.75 7.89
N LEU A 58 -8.35 -9.79 7.38
CA LEU A 58 -8.46 -11.09 8.05
C LEU A 58 -7.10 -11.79 8.17
N PHE A 59 -6.30 -11.77 7.10
CA PHE A 59 -4.95 -12.34 7.11
C PHE A 59 -4.09 -11.64 8.16
N SER A 60 -4.05 -10.31 8.16
CA SER A 60 -3.23 -9.57 9.12
C SER A 60 -3.74 -9.71 10.55
N LEU A 61 -5.05 -9.87 10.79
CA LEU A 61 -5.58 -10.22 12.11
C LEU A 61 -5.12 -11.61 12.56
N ALA A 62 -5.08 -12.59 11.66
CA ALA A 62 -4.60 -13.93 11.97
C ALA A 62 -3.11 -13.93 12.34
N ILE A 63 -2.28 -13.17 11.60
CA ILE A 63 -0.86 -13.00 11.92
C ILE A 63 -0.69 -12.29 13.27
N LEU A 64 -1.42 -11.20 13.52
CA LEU A 64 -1.36 -10.49 14.80
C LEU A 64 -1.78 -11.39 15.98
N GLY A 65 -2.85 -12.17 15.82
CA GLY A 65 -3.30 -13.12 16.83
C GLY A 65 -2.24 -14.19 17.13
N PHE A 66 -1.50 -14.62 16.10
CA PHE A 66 -0.36 -15.50 16.28
C PHE A 66 0.74 -14.80 17.07
N ASP A 67 1.16 -13.60 16.69
CA ASP A 67 2.21 -12.84 17.38
C ASP A 67 1.89 -12.66 18.88
N VAL A 68 0.64 -12.28 19.21
CA VAL A 68 0.18 -12.17 20.61
C VAL A 68 0.25 -13.51 21.34
N TYR A 69 -0.18 -14.60 20.70
CA TYR A 69 -0.10 -15.95 21.27
C TYR A 69 1.36 -16.36 21.53
N THR A 70 2.26 -16.11 20.58
CA THR A 70 3.69 -16.43 20.72
C THR A 70 4.34 -15.69 21.88
N PHE A 71 4.01 -14.42 22.06
CA PHE A 71 4.52 -13.59 23.13
C PHE A 71 4.03 -14.04 24.51
N ALA A 72 2.77 -14.48 24.62
CA ALA A 72 2.15 -14.85 25.89
C ALA A 72 2.50 -16.27 26.36
N PHE A 73 2.64 -17.23 25.45
CA PHE A 73 2.72 -18.66 25.80
C PHE A 73 4.08 -19.31 25.49
N GLY A 74 5.01 -18.56 24.90
CA GLY A 74 6.28 -19.08 24.44
C GLY A 74 6.12 -19.87 23.14
N THR A 75 7.14 -19.78 22.28
CA THR A 75 7.09 -20.34 20.93
C THR A 75 8.26 -21.25 20.65
N THR A 76 8.01 -22.25 19.80
CA THR A 76 9.10 -22.99 19.19
C THR A 76 9.75 -22.13 18.09
N PRO A 77 11.07 -22.21 17.90
CA PRO A 77 11.77 -21.53 16.82
C PRO A 77 11.16 -21.84 15.43
N THR A 78 10.68 -23.07 15.24
CA THR A 78 9.99 -23.51 14.02
C THR A 78 8.70 -22.75 13.78
N ALA A 79 7.92 -22.47 14.81
CA ALA A 79 6.65 -21.75 14.69
C ALA A 79 6.88 -20.27 14.33
N ILE A 80 7.90 -19.64 14.93
CA ILE A 80 8.34 -18.28 14.56
C ILE A 80 8.83 -18.24 13.11
N PHE A 81 9.61 -19.25 12.70
CA PHE A 81 10.14 -19.33 11.35
C PHE A 81 9.04 -19.48 10.29
N VAL A 82 8.11 -20.42 10.50
CA VAL A 82 7.00 -20.68 9.58
C VAL A 82 6.08 -19.48 9.50
N VAL A 83 5.68 -18.90 10.63
CA VAL A 83 4.76 -17.75 10.61
C VAL A 83 5.43 -16.47 10.16
N GLY A 84 6.71 -16.25 10.48
CA GLY A 84 7.49 -15.13 9.95
C GLY A 84 7.60 -15.16 8.43
N ILE A 85 7.93 -16.33 7.85
CA ILE A 85 8.04 -16.48 6.39
C ILE A 85 6.68 -16.40 5.71
N LEU A 86 5.69 -17.18 6.18
CA LEU A 86 4.36 -17.19 5.57
C LEU A 86 3.64 -15.87 5.76
N GLY A 87 3.81 -15.22 6.92
CA GLY A 87 3.29 -13.89 7.21
C GLY A 87 3.90 -12.83 6.30
N ALA A 88 5.23 -12.83 6.14
CA ALA A 88 5.92 -11.90 5.25
C ALA A 88 5.52 -12.12 3.78
N ALA A 89 5.58 -13.36 3.28
CA ALA A 89 5.25 -13.69 1.89
C ALA A 89 3.77 -13.45 1.59
N GLY A 90 2.87 -13.89 2.47
CA GLY A 90 1.43 -13.69 2.34
C GLY A 90 1.02 -12.22 2.43
N GLY A 91 1.55 -11.48 3.40
CA GLY A 91 1.29 -10.04 3.54
C GLY A 91 1.79 -9.23 2.34
N LEU A 92 2.97 -9.58 1.82
CA LEU A 92 3.54 -8.99 0.61
C LEU A 92 2.64 -9.29 -0.61
N LEU A 93 2.21 -10.54 -0.79
CA LEU A 93 1.31 -10.93 -1.87
C LEU A 93 -0.05 -10.21 -1.80
N ILE A 94 -0.67 -10.12 -0.63
CA ILE A 94 -1.95 -9.43 -0.46
C ILE A 94 -1.80 -7.94 -0.76
N THR A 95 -0.73 -7.31 -0.25
CA THR A 95 -0.44 -5.90 -0.52
C THR A 95 -0.26 -5.65 -2.01
N TYR A 96 0.49 -6.52 -2.70
CA TYR A 96 0.66 -6.50 -4.15
C TYR A 96 -0.69 -6.49 -4.88
N LEU A 97 -1.52 -7.49 -4.59
CA LEU A 97 -2.80 -7.71 -5.26
C LEU A 97 -3.77 -6.56 -4.99
N CYS A 98 -3.78 -6.02 -3.77
CA CYS A 98 -4.57 -4.83 -3.45
C CYS A 98 -4.16 -3.64 -4.33
N GLY A 99 -2.85 -3.35 -4.42
CA GLY A 99 -2.40 -2.20 -5.21
C GLY A 99 -2.59 -2.39 -6.70
N THR A 100 -2.37 -3.60 -7.25
CA THR A 100 -2.66 -3.86 -8.66
C THR A 100 -4.14 -3.72 -8.98
N LYS A 101 -5.04 -4.27 -8.14
CA LYS A 101 -6.48 -4.11 -8.32
C LYS A 101 -6.97 -2.68 -8.17
N LEU A 102 -6.37 -1.89 -7.28
CA LEU A 102 -6.63 -0.46 -7.22
C LEU A 102 -6.30 0.23 -8.56
N LEU A 103 -5.10 -0.04 -9.08
CA LEU A 103 -4.60 0.61 -10.30
C LEU A 103 -5.34 0.16 -11.56
N GLU A 104 -5.75 -1.11 -11.62
CA GLU A 104 -6.63 -1.64 -12.66
C GLU A 104 -8.00 -0.96 -12.62
N SER A 105 -8.57 -0.79 -11.42
CA SER A 105 -9.85 -0.11 -11.23
C SER A 105 -9.78 1.35 -11.66
N PHE A 106 -8.68 2.05 -11.38
CA PHE A 106 -8.48 3.41 -11.87
C PHE A 106 -8.38 3.50 -13.40
N SER A 107 -7.80 2.50 -14.09
CA SER A 107 -7.77 2.50 -15.56
C SER A 107 -9.13 2.28 -16.22
N GLN A 108 -10.16 1.86 -15.48
CA GLN A 108 -11.52 1.72 -15.99
C GLN A 108 -12.30 3.04 -15.97
N LEU A 109 -11.78 4.05 -15.28
CA LEU A 109 -12.43 5.36 -15.19
C LEU A 109 -12.18 6.17 -16.47
N PRO A 110 -13.08 7.10 -16.84
CA PRO A 110 -12.88 7.99 -17.96
C PRO A 110 -11.82 9.04 -17.59
N LEU A 111 -10.56 8.77 -17.93
CA LEU A 111 -9.42 9.65 -17.64
C LEU A 111 -9.10 10.53 -18.85
N ASN A 112 -8.75 11.79 -18.61
CA ASN A 112 -8.12 12.64 -19.64
C ASN A 112 -6.63 12.28 -19.83
N GLU A 113 -5.94 12.92 -20.77
CA GLU A 113 -4.52 12.65 -21.08
C GLU A 113 -3.57 12.91 -19.90
N ASN A 114 -3.86 13.92 -19.09
CA ASN A 114 -3.12 14.17 -17.85
C ASN A 114 -3.35 13.04 -16.84
N GLY A 115 -4.57 12.52 -16.78
CA GLY A 115 -4.98 11.47 -15.87
C GLY A 115 -4.43 10.10 -16.22
N THR A 116 -4.37 9.75 -17.51
CA THR A 116 -3.69 8.53 -17.98
C THR A 116 -2.20 8.59 -17.65
N THR A 117 -1.55 9.71 -17.90
CA THR A 117 -0.13 9.94 -17.58
C THR A 117 0.14 9.84 -16.07
N ALA A 118 -0.74 10.42 -15.24
CA ALA A 118 -0.66 10.32 -13.78
C ALA A 118 -0.82 8.87 -13.29
N LEU A 119 -1.77 8.12 -13.87
CA LEU A 119 -1.99 6.72 -13.55
C LEU A 119 -0.80 5.84 -13.96
N GLU A 120 -0.20 6.05 -15.13
CA GLU A 120 1.01 5.33 -15.54
C GLU A 120 2.19 5.58 -14.59
N LYS A 121 2.40 6.84 -14.20
CA LYS A 121 3.41 7.21 -13.21
C LYS A 121 3.14 6.52 -11.86
N LEU A 122 1.87 6.42 -11.45
CA LEU A 122 1.48 5.72 -10.23
C LEU A 122 1.73 4.21 -10.33
N LYS A 123 1.36 3.58 -11.45
CA LYS A 123 1.64 2.16 -11.75
C LYS A 123 3.14 1.86 -11.72
N LYS A 124 3.96 2.70 -12.34
CA LYS A 124 5.41 2.55 -12.32
C LYS A 124 5.98 2.63 -10.91
N THR A 125 5.56 3.63 -10.11
CA THR A 125 6.04 3.76 -8.73
C THR A 125 5.60 2.60 -7.85
N TRP A 126 4.36 2.13 -7.99
CA TRP A 126 3.89 0.93 -7.29
C TRP A 126 4.75 -0.29 -7.59
N SER A 127 5.04 -0.53 -8.88
CA SER A 127 5.90 -1.64 -9.31
C SER A 127 7.33 -1.52 -8.75
N SER A 128 7.93 -0.33 -8.78
CA SER A 128 9.26 -0.08 -8.22
C SER A 128 9.30 -0.26 -6.70
N TYR A 129 8.30 0.27 -5.99
CA TYR A 129 8.12 0.06 -4.55
C TYR A 129 8.07 -1.43 -4.21
N PHE A 130 7.20 -2.17 -4.91
CA PHE A 130 6.98 -3.57 -4.64
C PHE A 130 8.20 -4.42 -4.97
N THR A 131 8.89 -4.13 -6.07
CA THR A 131 10.14 -4.79 -6.44
C THR A 131 11.22 -4.59 -5.37
N ALA A 132 11.41 -3.35 -4.90
CA ALA A 132 12.36 -3.06 -3.83
C ALA A 132 11.99 -3.78 -2.52
N MET A 133 10.70 -3.79 -2.17
CA MET A 133 10.20 -4.48 -0.98
C MET A 133 10.38 -6.00 -1.07
N ALA A 134 10.08 -6.62 -2.21
CA ALA A 134 10.24 -8.05 -2.44
C ALA A 134 11.72 -8.47 -2.36
N ILE A 135 12.62 -7.69 -2.98
CA ILE A 135 14.08 -7.92 -2.88
C ILE A 135 14.53 -7.80 -1.43
N SER A 136 14.14 -6.74 -0.72
CA SER A 136 14.53 -6.54 0.67
C SER A 136 14.04 -7.68 1.57
N THR A 137 12.79 -8.11 1.39
CA THR A 137 12.18 -9.22 2.14
C THR A 137 12.91 -10.52 1.85
N GLY A 138 13.19 -10.82 0.57
CA GLY A 138 13.94 -12.02 0.17
C GLY A 138 15.33 -12.08 0.78
N ILE A 139 16.05 -10.95 0.83
CA ILE A 139 17.38 -10.89 1.44
C ILE A 139 17.30 -11.00 2.96
N VAL A 140 16.32 -10.38 3.62
CA VAL A 140 16.08 -10.55 5.07
C VAL A 140 15.83 -12.02 5.40
N LEU A 141 14.98 -12.70 4.63
CA LEU A 141 14.72 -14.12 4.80
C LEU A 141 15.99 -14.96 4.57
N TYR A 142 16.79 -14.63 3.56
CA TYR A 142 18.07 -15.29 3.32
C TYR A 142 19.04 -15.13 4.49
N ILE A 143 19.21 -13.91 5.03
CA ILE A 143 20.06 -13.65 6.21
C ILE A 143 19.54 -14.44 7.41
N PHE A 144 18.22 -14.45 7.61
CA PHE A 144 17.60 -15.15 8.73
C PHE A 144 17.83 -16.66 8.66
N VAL A 145 17.80 -17.26 7.46
CA VAL A 145 18.07 -18.69 7.25
C VAL A 145 19.56 -19.03 7.36
N THR A 146 20.43 -18.19 6.80
CA THR A 146 21.86 -18.52 6.64
C THR A 146 22.74 -17.97 7.77
N GLY A 147 22.23 -17.04 8.59
CA GLY A 147 23.00 -16.37 9.64
C GLY A 147 24.13 -15.47 9.10
N SER A 148 24.13 -15.15 7.80
CA SER A 148 25.23 -14.40 7.17
C SER A 148 25.04 -12.88 7.30
N PRO A 149 25.87 -12.18 8.11
CA PRO A 149 25.70 -10.74 8.33
C PRO A 149 26.16 -9.89 7.14
N SER A 150 26.88 -10.47 6.17
CA SER A 150 27.44 -9.74 5.03
C SER A 150 26.39 -9.15 4.08
N ALA A 151 25.15 -9.65 4.11
CA ALA A 151 24.04 -9.11 3.32
C ALA A 151 23.25 -7.99 4.04
N PHE A 152 23.58 -7.67 5.30
CA PHE A 152 22.87 -6.65 6.08
C PHE A 152 22.87 -5.26 5.42
N MET A 153 24.01 -4.84 4.85
CA MET A 153 24.11 -3.55 4.15
C MET A 153 23.20 -3.49 2.91
N ILE A 154 23.01 -4.61 2.22
CA ILE A 154 22.13 -4.69 1.04
C ILE A 154 20.66 -4.55 1.46
N VAL A 155 20.27 -5.20 2.58
CA VAL A 155 18.93 -5.02 3.16
C VAL A 155 18.67 -3.56 3.52
N LEU A 156 19.64 -2.91 4.16
CA LEU A 156 19.50 -1.51 4.58
C LEU A 156 19.29 -0.60 3.37
N ILE A 157 20.11 -0.76 2.32
CA ILE A 157 19.97 0.00 1.06
C ILE A 157 18.61 -0.27 0.40
N ALA A 158 18.22 -1.54 0.26
CA ALA A 158 16.94 -1.92 -0.35
C ALA A 158 15.74 -1.39 0.47
N GLY A 159 15.85 -1.40 1.80
CA GLY A 159 14.87 -0.82 2.71
C GLY A 159 14.72 0.69 2.53
N VAL A 160 15.83 1.42 2.40
CA VAL A 160 15.80 2.87 2.10
C VAL A 160 15.13 3.14 0.75
N PHE A 161 15.46 2.38 -0.30
CA PHE A 161 14.79 2.52 -1.60
C PHE A 161 13.30 2.21 -1.51
N SER A 162 12.91 1.14 -0.82
CA SER A 162 11.52 0.78 -0.60
C SER A 162 10.77 1.92 0.10
N PHE A 163 11.36 2.51 1.15
CA PHE A 163 10.80 3.66 1.84
C PHE A 163 10.62 4.88 0.93
N VAL A 164 11.64 5.24 0.14
CA VAL A 164 11.57 6.34 -0.83
C VAL A 164 10.43 6.11 -1.82
N PHE A 165 10.33 4.90 -2.40
CA PHE A 165 9.26 4.59 -3.33
C PHE A 165 7.88 4.54 -2.68
N ALA A 166 7.78 4.13 -1.41
CA ALA A 166 6.54 4.18 -0.64
C ALA A 166 6.05 5.63 -0.47
N VAL A 167 6.94 6.53 -0.04
CA VAL A 167 6.64 7.96 0.10
C VAL A 167 6.24 8.58 -1.25
N MET A 168 6.98 8.26 -2.32
CA MET A 168 6.63 8.71 -3.67
C MET A 168 5.27 8.19 -4.12
N TYR A 169 4.95 6.93 -3.83
CA TYR A 169 3.67 6.32 -4.15
C TYR A 169 2.53 7.04 -3.41
N LEU A 170 2.67 7.21 -2.10
CA LEU A 170 1.68 7.87 -1.25
C LEU A 170 1.45 9.31 -1.69
N PHE A 171 2.51 10.05 -2.00
CA PHE A 171 2.41 11.42 -2.49
C PHE A 171 1.65 11.51 -3.82
N ARG A 172 1.94 10.59 -4.76
CA ARG A 172 1.23 10.51 -6.05
C ARG A 172 -0.21 10.08 -5.87
N LEU A 173 -0.48 9.12 -4.99
CA LEU A 173 -1.84 8.65 -4.68
C LEU A 173 -2.69 9.76 -4.03
N ASN A 174 -2.11 10.57 -3.14
CA ASN A 174 -2.81 11.69 -2.53
C ASN A 174 -3.16 12.79 -3.54
N ARG A 175 -2.26 13.06 -4.49
CA ARG A 175 -2.50 14.00 -5.60
C ARG A 175 -3.42 13.44 -6.67
N PHE A 176 -3.70 12.14 -6.66
CA PHE A 176 -4.63 11.52 -7.60
C PHE A 176 -6.07 11.77 -7.14
N THR A 177 -6.68 12.82 -7.66
CA THR A 177 -8.07 13.23 -7.40
C THR A 177 -8.92 12.79 -8.60
N LEU A 178 -9.97 12.00 -8.35
CA LEU A 178 -10.77 11.42 -9.44
C LEU A 178 -11.46 12.49 -10.30
N ASP A 179 -11.83 13.61 -9.70
CA ASP A 179 -12.61 14.65 -10.38
C ASP A 179 -11.73 15.59 -11.23
N GLU A 180 -10.48 15.86 -10.82
CA GLU A 180 -9.52 16.64 -11.65
C GLU A 180 -8.99 15.80 -12.83
N VAL A 181 -8.78 14.51 -12.59
CA VAL A 181 -8.22 13.54 -13.54
C VAL A 181 -9.27 13.11 -14.58
N ALA A 182 -10.56 13.11 -14.23
CA ALA A 182 -11.66 12.93 -15.17
C ALA A 182 -12.02 14.20 -15.95
N GLY A 183 -11.37 15.34 -15.66
CA GLY A 183 -11.68 16.63 -16.29
C GLY A 183 -13.05 17.19 -15.88
N LEU A 184 -13.62 16.73 -14.75
CA LEU A 184 -14.90 17.23 -14.22
C LEU A 184 -14.74 18.59 -13.54
N TYR A 185 -13.52 18.95 -13.14
CA TYR A 185 -13.13 20.32 -12.85
C TYR A 185 -12.35 20.88 -14.04
N ALA A 186 -12.89 21.93 -14.67
CA ALA A 186 -12.08 22.79 -15.53
C ALA A 186 -10.90 23.32 -14.70
N PRO A 187 -9.68 23.46 -15.26
CA PRO A 187 -8.66 24.25 -14.60
C PRO A 187 -9.27 25.61 -14.30
N VAL A 188 -9.33 26.00 -13.02
CA VAL A 188 -9.67 27.36 -12.66
C VAL A 188 -8.64 28.22 -13.37
N ASP A 189 -9.07 28.90 -14.43
CA ASP A 189 -8.22 29.84 -15.15
C ASP A 189 -7.72 30.85 -14.12
N PRO A 190 -6.40 30.93 -13.86
CA PRO A 190 -5.86 31.90 -12.91
C PRO A 190 -6.18 33.35 -13.31
N HIS A 191 -6.58 33.60 -14.57
CA HIS A 191 -7.08 34.90 -15.03
C HIS A 191 -8.56 35.16 -14.72
N ALA A 192 -9.39 34.13 -14.48
CA ALA A 192 -10.79 34.30 -14.10
C ALA A 192 -10.97 34.89 -12.69
N PHE A 193 -9.97 34.76 -11.82
CA PHE A 193 -9.98 35.41 -10.50
C PHE A 193 -9.69 36.92 -10.56
N GLN A 194 -9.05 37.42 -11.63
CA GLN A 194 -8.72 38.84 -11.77
C GLN A 194 -9.88 39.69 -12.31
N SER A 195 -10.84 39.08 -13.01
CA SER A 195 -12.03 39.80 -13.50
C SER A 195 -13.11 39.99 -12.43
N TYR A 196 -13.07 39.24 -11.33
CA TYR A 196 -14.09 39.32 -10.27
C TYR A 196 -13.83 40.43 -9.24
N TYR A 197 -12.65 41.07 -9.28
CA TYR A 197 -12.25 42.17 -8.38
C TYR A 197 -12.05 43.51 -9.11
N ARG A 198 -12.57 43.64 -10.34
CA ARG A 198 -12.42 44.85 -11.15
C ARG A 198 -13.69 45.68 -11.34
N ASP A 199 -14.78 45.32 -10.66
CA ASP A 199 -16.01 46.10 -10.61
C ASP A 199 -16.30 46.58 -9.18
#